data_AF-A0A942D4G0-F1
#
_entry.id   AF-A0A942D4G0-F1
#
_cell.length_a   1.000
_cell.length_b   1.000
_cell.length_c   1.000
_cell.angle_alpha   90.00
_cell.angle_beta   90.00
_cell.angle_gamma   90.00
#
_symmetry.space_group_name_H-M   'P 1'
#
loop_
_entity.id
_entity.type
_entity.pdbx_description
1 polymer ?
#
loop_
_entity_poly.entity_id
_entity_poly.type
_entity_poly.pdbx_seq_one_letter_code
_entity_poly.pdbx_strand_id
1 'polypeptide(L)'
;MAGERWFSDEELGQMSRPTMDRAIEALEAGDTETALELCRAMRHEWRFLHDVMAESMLGLVTYIQQKLGDEGVGEAWEESLRRGWKRDTGRILERDRREIVEALAATWRAHSGSGTGPNPGAFTISEDEQKFTFAMNPCGSGQRLWRNGAYAGEDPYGVTERAHDWSYGREGFPLYCTHCAFMNELLPIRWYGLPLYPSRPPRDFDHDPCVWYWYKDPAEIPDEHWRRYGLERARG
;
A
#
# COMPACT_ATOMS: atom_id res chain seq x y z
N MET A 1 -24.94 -17.52 -41.59
CA MET A 1 -23.54 -17.69 -41.13
C MET A 1 -23.60 -17.71 -39.61
N ALA A 2 -23.60 -18.90 -39.00
CA ALA A 2 -23.43 -18.97 -37.55
C ALA A 2 -22.03 -18.42 -37.24
N GLY A 3 -21.95 -17.43 -36.35
CA GLY A 3 -20.69 -16.79 -35.99
C GLY A 3 -19.68 -17.82 -35.48
N GLU A 4 -18.42 -17.67 -35.87
CA GLU A 4 -17.34 -18.54 -35.43
C GLU A 4 -17.24 -18.49 -33.90
N ARG A 5 -17.40 -19.66 -33.26
CA ARG A 5 -17.37 -19.80 -31.80
C ARG A 5 -15.93 -20.01 -31.35
N TRP A 6 -15.42 -19.15 -30.46
CA TRP A 6 -14.02 -19.14 -30.05
C TRP A 6 -13.71 -20.05 -28.86
N PHE A 7 -14.70 -20.33 -28.00
CA PHE A 7 -14.56 -21.13 -26.78
C PHE A 7 -15.74 -22.07 -26.58
N SER A 8 -15.48 -23.27 -26.07
CA SER A 8 -16.50 -24.23 -25.61
C SER A 8 -17.23 -23.74 -24.36
N ASP A 9 -18.38 -24.34 -24.05
CA ASP A 9 -19.15 -24.01 -22.83
C ASP A 9 -18.38 -24.39 -21.56
N GLU A 10 -17.57 -25.44 -21.63
CA GLU A 10 -16.69 -25.87 -20.53
C GLU A 10 -15.58 -24.86 -20.28
N GLU A 11 -14.90 -24.38 -21.32
CA GLU A 11 -13.85 -23.34 -21.18
C GLU A 11 -14.42 -22.05 -20.58
N LEU A 12 -15.60 -21.60 -21.04
CA LEU A 12 -16.29 -20.45 -20.46
C LEU A 12 -16.69 -20.70 -19.00
N GLY A 13 -17.11 -21.93 -18.69
CA GLY A 13 -17.38 -22.37 -17.33
C GLY A 13 -16.15 -22.28 -16.43
N GLN A 14 -14.97 -22.66 -16.92
CA GLN A 14 -13.73 -22.56 -16.14
C GLN A 14 -13.21 -21.12 -16.02
N MET A 15 -13.33 -20.30 -17.08
CA MET A 15 -12.90 -18.89 -17.07
C MET A 15 -13.70 -18.00 -16.10
N SER A 16 -14.93 -18.38 -15.78
CA SER A 16 -15.83 -17.63 -14.90
C SER A 16 -15.71 -18.00 -13.41
N ARG A 17 -14.68 -18.77 -13.04
CA ARG A 17 -14.46 -19.26 -11.68
C ARG A 17 -13.16 -18.70 -11.09
N PRO A 18 -13.09 -18.52 -9.76
CA PRO A 18 -11.85 -18.09 -9.12
C PRO A 18 -10.69 -19.05 -9.42
N THR A 19 -9.55 -18.49 -9.86
CA THR A 19 -8.37 -19.29 -10.20
C THR A 19 -7.86 -20.11 -9.01
N MET A 20 -8.03 -19.64 -7.76
CA MET A 20 -7.66 -20.40 -6.56
C MET A 20 -8.56 -21.62 -6.33
N ASP A 21 -9.87 -21.51 -6.56
CA ASP A 21 -10.79 -22.65 -6.37
C ASP A 21 -10.45 -23.76 -7.36
N ARG A 22 -10.19 -23.39 -8.63
CA ARG A 22 -9.73 -24.32 -9.66
C ARG A 22 -8.40 -24.98 -9.30
N ALA A 23 -7.48 -24.23 -8.69
CA ALA A 23 -6.19 -24.77 -8.26
C ALA A 23 -6.34 -25.77 -7.10
N ILE A 24 -7.23 -25.49 -6.14
CA ILE A 24 -7.52 -26.38 -5.02
C ILE A 24 -8.17 -27.68 -5.53
N GLU A 25 -9.16 -27.58 -6.41
CA GLU A 25 -9.82 -28.75 -7.01
C GLU A 25 -8.84 -29.63 -7.79
N ALA A 26 -7.93 -29.01 -8.56
CA ALA A 26 -6.87 -29.75 -9.25
C ALA A 26 -5.96 -30.50 -8.26
N LEU A 27 -5.60 -29.86 -7.13
CA LEU A 27 -4.82 -30.53 -6.06
C LEU A 27 -5.59 -31.71 -5.45
N GLU A 28 -6.87 -31.53 -5.14
CA GLU A 28 -7.73 -32.58 -4.57
C GLU A 28 -7.91 -33.78 -5.53
N ALA A 29 -7.91 -33.52 -6.83
CA ALA A 29 -7.94 -34.55 -7.88
C ALA A 29 -6.58 -35.20 -8.16
N GLY A 30 -5.49 -34.71 -7.54
CA GLY A 30 -4.12 -35.16 -7.80
C GLY A 30 -3.50 -34.61 -9.09
N ASP A 31 -4.17 -33.67 -9.76
CA ASP A 31 -3.66 -32.96 -10.94
C ASP A 31 -2.72 -31.81 -10.53
N THR A 32 -1.50 -32.20 -10.16
CA THR A 32 -0.48 -31.26 -9.70
C THR A 32 0.04 -30.33 -10.79
N GLU A 33 -0.08 -30.70 -12.07
CA GLU A 33 0.38 -29.89 -13.19
C GLU A 33 -0.55 -28.69 -13.38
N THR A 34 -1.86 -28.94 -13.51
CA THR A 34 -2.88 -27.88 -13.61
C THR A 34 -2.86 -26.97 -12.37
N ALA A 35 -2.74 -27.55 -11.18
CA ALA A 35 -2.65 -26.78 -9.94
C ALA A 35 -1.45 -25.81 -9.94
N LEU A 36 -0.29 -26.27 -10.42
CA LEU A 36 0.91 -25.45 -10.50
C LEU A 36 0.75 -24.33 -11.53
N GLU A 37 0.16 -24.61 -12.69
CA GLU A 37 -0.11 -23.60 -13.72
C GLU A 37 -1.05 -22.50 -13.20
N LEU A 38 -2.15 -22.88 -12.55
CA LEU A 38 -3.12 -21.94 -11.97
C LEU A 38 -2.49 -21.10 -10.85
N CYS A 39 -1.69 -21.70 -9.98
CA CYS A 39 -0.92 -20.96 -8.97
C CYS A 39 0.03 -19.93 -9.60
N ARG A 40 0.66 -20.25 -10.74
CA ARG A 40 1.54 -19.32 -11.45
C ARG A 40 0.75 -18.19 -12.09
N ALA A 41 -0.39 -18.49 -12.70
CA ALA A 41 -1.27 -17.54 -13.38
C ALA A 41 -1.90 -16.53 -12.41
N MET A 42 -2.36 -16.98 -11.24
CA MET A 42 -3.01 -16.13 -10.23
C MET A 42 -2.13 -14.94 -9.79
N ARG A 43 -0.80 -15.12 -9.78
CA ARG A 43 0.14 -14.04 -9.45
C ARG A 43 0.01 -12.83 -10.38
N HIS A 44 -0.31 -13.08 -11.65
CA HIS A 44 -0.47 -12.04 -12.66
C HIS A 44 -1.84 -11.36 -12.59
N GLU A 45 -2.90 -12.13 -12.31
CA GLU A 45 -4.26 -11.59 -12.07
C GLU A 45 -4.26 -10.60 -10.92
N TRP A 46 -3.66 -11.00 -9.78
CA TRP A 46 -3.55 -10.15 -8.60
C TRP A 46 -2.73 -8.89 -8.89
N ARG A 47 -1.54 -9.02 -9.50
CA ARG A 47 -0.70 -7.85 -9.84
C ARG A 47 -1.47 -6.87 -10.72
N PHE A 48 -2.16 -7.36 -11.75
CA PHE A 48 -2.90 -6.49 -12.66
C PHE A 48 -3.92 -5.64 -11.91
N LEU A 49 -4.77 -6.26 -11.08
CA LEU A 49 -5.76 -5.53 -10.30
C LEU A 49 -5.12 -4.55 -9.32
N HIS A 50 -4.08 -4.98 -8.61
CA HIS A 50 -3.30 -4.13 -7.70
C HIS A 50 -2.77 -2.87 -8.40
N ASP A 51 -2.15 -3.04 -9.56
CA ASP A 51 -1.51 -1.95 -10.30
C ASP A 51 -2.56 -0.96 -10.82
N VAL A 52 -3.67 -1.47 -11.36
CA VAL A 52 -4.81 -0.63 -11.77
C VAL A 52 -5.35 0.18 -10.59
N MET A 53 -5.51 -0.40 -9.41
CA MET A 53 -6.01 0.33 -8.24
C MET A 53 -5.04 1.42 -7.77
N ALA A 54 -3.74 1.11 -7.69
CA ALA A 54 -2.73 2.05 -7.24
C ALA A 54 -2.60 3.24 -8.21
N GLU A 55 -2.50 2.96 -9.51
CA GLU A 55 -2.39 3.98 -10.54
C GLU A 55 -3.68 4.80 -10.68
N SER A 56 -4.86 4.18 -10.62
CA SER A 56 -6.14 4.91 -10.68
C SER A 56 -6.28 5.93 -9.55
N MET A 57 -5.82 5.57 -8.35
CA MET A 57 -5.82 6.48 -7.21
C MET A 57 -4.79 7.60 -7.36
N LEU A 58 -3.59 7.31 -7.89
CA LEU A 58 -2.61 8.35 -8.23
C LEU A 58 -3.18 9.33 -9.29
N GLY A 59 -3.84 8.82 -10.33
CA GLY A 59 -4.48 9.64 -11.35
C GLY A 59 -5.58 10.53 -10.78
N LEU A 60 -6.44 9.98 -9.91
CA LEU A 60 -7.48 10.76 -9.22
C LEU A 60 -6.90 11.90 -8.39
N VAL A 61 -5.86 11.60 -7.60
CA VAL A 61 -5.23 12.59 -6.71
C VAL A 61 -4.44 13.63 -7.50
N THR A 62 -3.82 13.22 -8.61
CA THR A 62 -3.20 14.15 -9.57
C THR A 62 -4.23 15.11 -10.16
N TYR A 63 -5.38 14.60 -10.59
CA TYR A 63 -6.48 15.44 -11.10
C TYR A 63 -6.98 16.42 -10.03
N ILE A 64 -7.11 15.96 -8.78
CA ILE A 64 -7.48 16.83 -7.66
C ILE A 64 -6.46 17.95 -7.48
N GLN A 65 -5.16 17.64 -7.49
CA GLN A 65 -4.10 18.66 -7.41
C GLN A 65 -4.22 19.67 -8.55
N GLN A 66 -4.40 19.22 -9.79
CA GLN A 66 -4.54 20.10 -10.95
C GLN A 66 -5.73 21.06 -10.85
N LYS A 67 -6.78 20.71 -10.09
CA LYS A 67 -7.99 21.53 -9.92
C LYS A 67 -7.98 22.39 -8.67
N LEU A 68 -7.42 21.87 -7.58
CA LEU A 68 -7.58 22.40 -6.23
C LEU A 68 -6.25 22.68 -5.52
N GLY A 69 -5.12 22.42 -6.18
CA GLY A 69 -3.77 22.51 -5.61
C GLY A 69 -3.50 21.44 -4.56
N ASP A 70 -2.34 21.56 -3.90
CA ASP A 70 -1.93 20.67 -2.81
C ASP A 70 -2.95 20.59 -1.66
N GLU A 71 -3.63 21.69 -1.35
CA GLU A 71 -4.66 21.72 -0.29
C GLU A 71 -5.81 20.76 -0.60
N GLY A 72 -6.27 20.72 -1.86
CA GLY A 72 -7.29 19.77 -2.30
C GLY A 72 -6.83 18.31 -2.17
N VAL A 73 -5.54 18.03 -2.37
CA VAL A 73 -4.98 16.69 -2.12
C VAL A 73 -5.06 16.35 -0.64
N GLY A 74 -4.67 17.27 0.24
CA GLY A 74 -4.75 17.09 1.69
C GLY A 74 -6.18 16.81 2.16
N GLU A 75 -7.15 17.62 1.71
CA GLU A 75 -8.57 17.44 2.02
C GLU A 75 -9.11 16.09 1.51
N ALA A 76 -8.73 15.70 0.30
CA ALA A 76 -9.16 14.42 -0.28
C ALA A 76 -8.65 13.21 0.52
N TRP A 77 -7.38 13.24 0.96
CA TRP A 77 -6.84 12.18 1.81
C TRP A 77 -7.50 12.15 3.18
N GLU A 78 -7.71 13.30 3.81
CA GLU A 78 -8.39 13.39 5.09
C GLU A 78 -9.82 12.80 5.02
N GLU A 79 -10.63 13.21 4.04
CA GLU A 79 -12.02 12.72 3.93
C GLU A 79 -12.10 11.24 3.52
N SER A 80 -11.25 10.79 2.59
CA SER A 80 -11.26 9.39 2.14
C SER A 80 -10.92 8.40 3.25
N LEU A 81 -10.04 8.78 4.17
CA LEU A 81 -9.61 7.95 5.30
C LEU A 81 -10.56 8.07 6.51
N ARG A 82 -11.36 9.13 6.60
CA ARG A 82 -12.18 9.46 7.80
C ARG A 82 -13.13 8.36 8.25
N ARG A 83 -13.73 7.59 7.32
CA ARG A 83 -14.74 6.57 7.65
C ARG A 83 -14.14 5.18 7.86
N GLY A 84 -13.56 4.62 6.80
CA GLY A 84 -13.04 3.26 6.81
C GLY A 84 -11.80 3.14 7.69
N TRP A 85 -10.78 3.95 7.37
CA TRP A 85 -9.49 3.85 8.04
C TRP A 85 -9.53 4.24 9.51
N LYS A 86 -10.33 5.25 9.89
CA LYS A 86 -10.54 5.58 11.31
C LYS A 86 -11.04 4.36 12.10
N ARG A 87 -12.12 3.72 11.63
CA ARG A 87 -12.67 2.51 12.27
C ARG A 87 -11.63 1.40 12.36
N ASP A 88 -10.90 1.16 11.28
CA ASP A 88 -9.94 0.06 11.22
C ASP A 88 -8.70 0.34 12.08
N THR A 89 -8.24 1.59 12.18
CA THR A 89 -7.20 2.04 13.12
C THR A 89 -7.60 1.73 14.56
N GLY A 90 -8.82 2.09 14.98
CA GLY A 90 -9.32 1.76 16.32
C GLY A 90 -9.28 0.27 16.61
N ARG A 91 -9.73 -0.56 15.64
CA ARG A 91 -9.66 -2.03 15.77
C ARG A 91 -8.24 -2.55 15.84
N ILE A 92 -7.30 -1.98 15.09
CA ILE A 92 -5.88 -2.39 15.13
C ILE A 92 -5.28 -2.08 16.51
N LEU A 93 -5.62 -0.94 17.10
CA LEU A 93 -5.14 -0.54 18.43
C LEU A 93 -5.67 -1.42 19.56
N GLU A 94 -6.86 -2.02 19.39
CA GLU A 94 -7.48 -2.93 20.37
C GLU A 94 -6.99 -4.39 20.28
N ARG A 95 -6.34 -4.77 19.18
CA ARG A 95 -5.89 -6.16 18.95
C ARG A 95 -4.55 -6.46 19.60
N ASP A 96 -4.27 -7.75 19.79
CA ASP A 96 -2.94 -8.20 20.18
C ASP A 96 -1.93 -7.71 19.15
N ARG A 97 -0.94 -6.96 19.61
CA ARG A 97 0.09 -6.36 18.77
C ARG A 97 0.91 -7.42 18.03
N ARG A 98 1.01 -8.66 18.54
CA ARG A 98 1.65 -9.78 17.85
C ARG A 98 0.87 -10.20 16.60
N GLU A 99 -0.46 -10.30 16.68
CA GLU A 99 -1.31 -10.59 15.53
C GLU A 99 -1.16 -9.53 14.43
N ILE A 100 -0.99 -8.27 14.82
CA ILE A 100 -0.81 -7.17 13.86
C ILE A 100 0.50 -7.32 13.06
N VAL A 101 1.55 -7.91 13.62
CA VAL A 101 2.79 -8.18 12.87
C VAL A 101 2.53 -9.16 11.73
N GLU A 102 1.80 -10.24 12.00
CA GLU A 102 1.46 -11.25 11.00
C GLU A 102 0.53 -10.67 9.92
N ALA A 103 -0.47 -9.90 10.35
CA ALA A 103 -1.40 -9.22 9.45
C ALA A 103 -0.67 -8.21 8.55
N LEU A 104 0.22 -7.39 9.12
CA LEU A 104 1.00 -6.40 8.37
C LEU A 104 1.97 -7.09 7.38
N ALA A 105 2.57 -8.21 7.77
CA ALA A 105 3.37 -9.03 6.87
C ALA A 105 2.53 -9.59 5.71
N ALA A 106 1.30 -10.04 5.97
CA ALA A 106 0.37 -10.48 4.92
C ALA A 106 0.00 -9.33 3.97
N THR A 107 -0.28 -8.13 4.51
CA THR A 107 -0.53 -6.93 3.71
C THR A 107 0.63 -6.61 2.78
N TRP A 108 1.88 -6.68 3.26
CA TRP A 108 3.05 -6.40 2.42
C TRP A 108 3.36 -7.50 1.41
N ARG A 109 3.06 -8.78 1.73
CA ARG A 109 3.07 -9.85 0.70
C ARG A 109 2.06 -9.56 -0.40
N ALA A 110 0.84 -9.13 -0.06
CA ALA A 110 -0.16 -8.75 -1.04
C ALA A 110 0.30 -7.53 -1.87
N HIS A 111 0.89 -6.51 -1.24
CA HIS A 111 1.41 -5.33 -1.95
C HIS A 111 2.67 -5.63 -2.79
N SER A 112 3.32 -6.79 -2.66
CA SER A 112 4.51 -7.13 -3.45
C SER A 112 4.24 -7.27 -4.96
N GLY A 113 2.98 -7.25 -5.40
CA GLY A 113 2.59 -7.58 -6.77
C GLY A 113 2.90 -9.05 -7.11
N SER A 114 2.85 -9.91 -6.10
CA SER A 114 3.17 -11.34 -6.19
C SER A 114 4.58 -11.63 -6.74
N GLY A 115 5.52 -10.71 -6.55
CA GLY A 115 6.88 -10.84 -7.09
C GLY A 115 6.95 -10.74 -8.62
N THR A 116 5.94 -10.17 -9.26
CA THR A 116 5.88 -10.04 -10.74
C THR A 116 5.94 -8.58 -11.20
N GLY A 117 6.36 -8.37 -12.44
CA GLY A 117 6.47 -7.04 -13.06
C GLY A 117 7.92 -6.56 -13.16
N PRO A 118 8.14 -5.39 -13.77
CA PRO A 118 9.50 -4.87 -13.97
C PRO A 118 10.17 -4.50 -12.63
N ASN A 119 9.40 -3.94 -11.70
CA ASN A 119 9.86 -3.58 -10.36
C ASN A 119 8.92 -4.22 -9.32
N PRO A 120 9.02 -5.52 -9.02
CA PRO A 120 8.17 -6.13 -8.00
C PRO A 120 8.42 -5.50 -6.63
N GLY A 121 7.37 -5.36 -5.82
CA GLY A 121 7.54 -4.90 -4.45
C GLY A 121 8.28 -5.95 -3.63
N ALA A 122 9.18 -5.52 -2.76
CA ALA A 122 9.94 -6.42 -1.89
C ALA A 122 10.07 -5.81 -0.51
N PHE A 123 10.14 -6.64 0.52
CA PHE A 123 10.29 -6.18 1.89
C PHE A 123 10.99 -7.19 2.79
N THR A 124 11.56 -6.69 3.87
CA THR A 124 12.14 -7.48 4.96
C THR A 124 11.50 -7.06 6.28
N ILE A 125 11.50 -7.98 7.26
CA ILE A 125 11.07 -7.71 8.62
C ILE A 125 12.23 -8.03 9.55
N SER A 126 12.56 -7.09 10.44
CA SER A 126 13.49 -7.32 11.54
C SER A 126 12.82 -6.95 12.87
N GLU A 127 13.23 -7.61 13.94
CA GLU A 127 12.74 -7.36 15.30
C GLU A 127 13.92 -6.97 16.21
N ASP A 128 13.73 -5.93 17.02
CA ASP A 128 14.59 -5.60 18.16
C ASP A 128 13.78 -5.66 19.47
N GLU A 129 14.37 -5.27 20.59
CA GLU A 129 13.69 -5.29 21.89
C GLU A 129 12.43 -4.42 21.93
N GLN A 130 12.39 -3.31 21.18
CA GLN A 130 11.33 -2.30 21.23
C GLN A 130 10.28 -2.48 20.12
N LYS A 131 10.65 -2.97 18.94
CA LYS A 131 9.79 -2.87 17.75
C LYS A 131 10.12 -3.87 16.65
N PHE A 132 9.16 -4.01 15.73
CA PHE A 132 9.36 -4.58 14.41
C PHE A 132 9.61 -3.48 13.39
N THR A 133 10.52 -3.72 12.46
CA THR A 133 10.84 -2.83 11.35
C THR A 133 10.51 -3.53 10.04
N PHE A 134 9.60 -2.93 9.27
CA PHE A 134 9.25 -3.34 7.92
C PHE A 134 9.97 -2.42 6.95
N ALA A 135 11.01 -2.92 6.27
CA ALA A 135 11.76 -2.16 5.29
C ALA A 135 11.42 -2.67 3.88
N MET A 136 10.71 -1.84 3.11
CA MET A 136 10.30 -2.17 1.75
C MET A 136 11.16 -1.45 0.70
N ASN A 137 11.63 -2.17 -0.32
CA ASN A 137 12.48 -1.61 -1.38
C ASN A 137 12.34 -2.39 -2.72
N PRO A 138 11.59 -1.87 -3.71
CA PRO A 138 10.65 -0.77 -3.55
C PRO A 138 9.48 -1.22 -2.67
N CYS A 139 8.85 -0.28 -1.95
CA CYS A 139 7.50 -0.53 -1.46
C CYS A 139 6.58 -0.83 -2.65
N GLY A 140 5.65 -1.77 -2.43
CA GLY A 140 4.66 -2.16 -3.45
C GLY A 140 3.73 -1.04 -3.92
N SER A 141 3.77 0.11 -3.25
CA SER A 141 2.90 1.26 -3.46
C SER A 141 3.64 2.35 -4.27
N GLY A 142 3.90 3.54 -3.72
CA GLY A 142 4.39 4.69 -4.48
C GLY A 142 5.82 4.59 -4.98
N GLN A 143 6.72 3.86 -4.30
CA GLN A 143 8.07 3.61 -4.85
C GLN A 143 8.02 2.77 -6.11
N ARG A 144 7.09 1.82 -6.20
CA ARG A 144 6.92 1.02 -7.39
C ARG A 144 6.35 1.84 -8.55
N LEU A 145 5.37 2.72 -8.27
CA LEU A 145 4.89 3.70 -9.26
C LEU A 145 6.04 4.59 -9.75
N TRP A 146 6.88 5.07 -8.84
CA TRP A 146 8.07 5.85 -9.16
C TRP A 146 9.03 5.13 -10.11
N ARG A 147 9.47 3.92 -9.73
CA ARG A 147 10.41 3.13 -10.55
C ARG A 147 9.83 2.63 -11.86
N ASN A 148 8.51 2.58 -11.96
CA ASN A 148 7.81 2.28 -13.22
C ASN A 148 7.62 3.53 -14.11
N GLY A 149 8.13 4.69 -13.72
CA GLY A 149 8.14 5.91 -14.54
C GLY A 149 6.90 6.79 -14.43
N ALA A 150 6.04 6.58 -13.41
CA ALA A 150 4.78 7.32 -13.26
C ALA A 150 4.95 8.86 -13.17
N TYR A 151 6.10 9.34 -12.67
CA TYR A 151 6.35 10.77 -12.46
C TYR A 151 7.29 11.38 -13.52
N ALA A 152 7.47 10.72 -14.65
CA ALA A 152 8.32 11.17 -15.76
C ALA A 152 7.60 11.08 -17.10
N GLY A 153 8.09 11.79 -18.12
CA GLY A 153 7.54 11.78 -19.48
C GLY A 153 6.72 13.02 -19.82
N GLU A 154 5.88 12.91 -20.87
CA GLU A 154 5.10 14.03 -21.43
C GLU A 154 3.85 14.37 -20.60
N ASP A 155 3.28 13.38 -19.89
CA ASP A 155 2.12 13.54 -19.01
C ASP A 155 2.38 12.87 -17.64
N PRO A 156 3.29 13.44 -16.83
CA PRO A 156 3.67 12.85 -15.55
C PRO A 156 2.57 13.04 -14.51
N TYR A 157 2.40 12.05 -13.63
CA TYR A 157 1.57 12.20 -12.44
C TYR A 157 2.14 13.22 -11.45
N GLY A 158 1.28 13.74 -10.57
CA GLY A 158 1.62 14.86 -9.70
C GLY A 158 2.63 14.53 -8.60
N VAL A 159 3.44 15.52 -8.25
CA VAL A 159 4.24 15.60 -7.01
C VAL A 159 3.82 16.84 -6.26
N THR A 160 4.02 16.92 -4.94
CA THR A 160 3.65 18.12 -4.17
C THR A 160 4.32 19.37 -4.74
N GLU A 161 3.55 20.44 -4.91
CA GLU A 161 4.05 21.72 -5.41
C GLU A 161 4.86 22.47 -4.34
N ARG A 162 4.60 22.18 -3.06
CA ARG A 162 5.31 22.76 -1.91
C ARG A 162 5.62 21.70 -0.85
N ALA A 163 6.42 22.10 0.12
CA ALA A 163 6.62 21.32 1.33
C ALA A 163 5.40 21.42 2.26
N HIS A 164 4.92 20.27 2.73
CA HIS A 164 3.82 20.13 3.68
C HIS A 164 4.21 19.20 4.81
N ASP A 165 3.57 19.31 5.96
CA ASP A 165 3.75 18.36 7.06
C ASP A 165 3.39 16.93 6.62
N TRP A 166 2.29 16.78 5.87
CA TRP A 166 1.83 15.53 5.24
C TRP A 166 2.65 15.09 4.01
N SER A 167 3.69 15.85 3.63
CA SER A 167 4.72 15.42 2.68
C SER A 167 6.09 15.25 3.33
N TYR A 168 6.13 15.08 4.66
CA TYR A 168 7.36 14.99 5.45
C TYR A 168 8.26 16.23 5.30
N GLY A 169 7.66 17.41 5.09
CA GLY A 169 8.36 18.67 4.88
C GLY A 169 9.05 18.76 3.52
N ARG A 170 8.61 18.00 2.50
CA ARG A 170 9.28 17.93 1.20
C ARG A 170 8.41 18.47 0.07
N GLU A 171 8.97 19.39 -0.69
CA GLU A 171 8.49 19.76 -2.02
C GLU A 171 8.89 18.67 -3.03
N GLY A 172 8.09 18.49 -4.09
CA GLY A 172 8.34 17.45 -5.09
C GLY A 172 8.16 16.02 -4.55
N PHE A 173 7.39 15.84 -3.48
CA PHE A 173 7.13 14.52 -2.91
C PHE A 173 6.05 13.79 -3.72
N PRO A 174 6.23 12.50 -4.09
CA PRO A 174 5.26 11.77 -4.91
C PRO A 174 3.86 11.78 -4.30
N LEU A 175 2.84 12.24 -5.03
CA LEU A 175 1.49 12.39 -4.46
C LEU A 175 0.90 11.07 -3.99
N TYR A 176 1.18 9.95 -4.65
CA TYR A 176 0.72 8.67 -4.14
C TYR A 176 1.34 8.38 -2.77
N CYS A 177 2.57 8.78 -2.49
CA CYS A 177 3.23 8.50 -1.21
C CYS A 177 2.67 9.33 -0.04
N THR A 178 1.94 10.43 -0.30
CA THR A 178 1.44 11.31 0.77
C THR A 178 0.34 10.64 1.59
N HIS A 179 -0.42 9.69 1.02
CA HIS A 179 -1.42 8.94 1.79
C HIS A 179 -0.82 8.21 2.99
N CYS A 180 0.45 7.78 2.91
CA CYS A 180 1.14 7.13 4.03
C CYS A 180 1.28 8.07 5.22
N ALA A 181 1.54 9.37 5.03
CA ALA A 181 1.65 10.32 6.13
C ALA A 181 0.31 10.48 6.86
N PHE A 182 -0.79 10.61 6.09
CA PHE A 182 -2.15 10.68 6.63
C PHE A 182 -2.55 9.39 7.35
N MET A 183 -2.41 8.26 6.67
CA MET A 183 -2.86 6.95 7.12
C MET A 183 -2.08 6.46 8.33
N ASN A 184 -0.76 6.66 8.36
CA ASN A 184 0.08 6.04 9.37
C ASN A 184 0.32 6.90 10.60
N GLU A 185 0.37 8.23 10.44
CA GLU A 185 0.78 9.14 11.52
C GLU A 185 -0.28 10.21 11.76
N LEU A 186 -0.48 11.14 10.82
CA LEU A 186 -1.23 12.37 11.06
C LEU A 186 -2.68 12.12 11.53
N LEU A 187 -3.44 11.28 10.83
CA LEU A 187 -4.84 11.01 11.20
C LEU A 187 -4.97 10.11 12.44
N PRO A 188 -4.21 9.01 12.59
CA PRO A 188 -4.18 8.26 13.84
C PRO A 188 -3.84 9.13 15.06
N ILE A 189 -2.89 10.07 14.95
CA ILE A 189 -2.58 11.01 16.04
C ILE A 189 -3.80 11.87 16.35
N ARG A 190 -4.45 12.46 15.34
CA ARG A 190 -5.65 13.31 15.56
C ARG A 190 -6.84 12.53 16.13
N TRP A 191 -7.01 11.26 15.78
CA TRP A 191 -8.18 10.47 16.20
C TRP A 191 -7.99 9.71 17.50
N TYR A 192 -6.78 9.22 17.76
CA TYR A 192 -6.48 8.28 18.84
C TYR A 192 -5.29 8.72 19.71
N GLY A 193 -4.62 9.82 19.38
CA GLY A 193 -3.53 10.39 20.17
C GLY A 193 -2.13 9.81 19.89
N LEU A 194 -2.02 8.84 18.99
CA LEU A 194 -0.76 8.19 18.63
C LEU A 194 -0.68 7.82 17.14
N PRO A 195 0.52 7.81 16.53
CA PRO A 195 0.71 7.25 15.19
C PRO A 195 0.49 5.74 15.23
N LEU A 196 -0.08 5.20 14.16
CA LEU A 196 -0.32 3.76 14.03
C LEU A 196 0.94 3.01 13.58
N TYR A 197 1.54 3.49 12.49
CA TYR A 197 2.76 2.92 11.89
C TYR A 197 3.80 4.03 11.69
N PRO A 198 4.54 4.42 12.75
CA PRO A 198 5.61 5.40 12.60
C PRO A 198 6.49 5.06 11.40
N SER A 199 6.73 6.02 10.51
CA SER A 199 7.27 5.76 9.19
C SER A 199 8.36 6.75 8.78
N ARG A 200 9.25 6.24 7.93
CA ARG A 200 10.32 7.00 7.27
C ARG A 200 10.22 6.76 5.76
N PRO A 201 9.82 7.76 4.98
CA PRO A 201 9.81 7.62 3.52
C PRO A 201 11.25 7.53 2.99
N PRO A 202 11.45 6.95 1.80
CA PRO A 202 12.76 6.93 1.16
C PRO A 202 13.24 8.36 0.88
N ARG A 203 14.54 8.63 1.01
CA ARG A 203 15.09 9.92 0.55
C ARG A 203 15.26 9.87 -0.96
N ASP A 204 15.87 8.79 -1.44
CA ASP A 204 15.96 8.41 -2.84
C ASP A 204 14.95 7.30 -3.18
N PHE A 205 13.96 7.61 -4.01
CA PHE A 205 12.91 6.66 -4.37
C PHE A 205 13.40 5.48 -5.24
N ASP A 206 14.54 5.63 -5.92
CA ASP A 206 15.14 4.59 -6.74
C ASP A 206 15.96 3.59 -5.94
N HIS A 207 16.45 3.97 -4.75
CA HIS A 207 17.43 3.16 -4.02
C HIS A 207 17.13 2.96 -2.53
N ASP A 208 16.61 3.96 -1.83
CA ASP A 208 16.37 3.86 -0.39
C ASP A 208 15.12 3.02 -0.08
N PRO A 209 15.06 2.33 1.07
CA PRO A 209 13.84 1.69 1.52
C PRO A 209 12.82 2.71 2.06
N CYS A 210 11.54 2.43 1.84
CA CYS A 210 10.45 2.99 2.66
C CYS A 210 10.31 2.12 3.93
N VAL A 211 10.26 2.74 5.10
CA VAL A 211 10.32 1.99 6.38
C VAL A 211 9.13 2.31 7.26
N TRP A 212 8.47 1.26 7.76
CA TRP A 212 7.41 1.35 8.76
C TRP A 212 7.84 0.64 10.05
N TYR A 213 7.45 1.20 11.18
CA TYR A 213 7.69 0.63 12.51
C TYR A 213 6.39 0.15 13.14
N TRP A 214 6.51 -0.94 13.88
CA TRP A 214 5.48 -1.42 14.79
C TRP A 214 6.10 -1.63 16.17
N TYR A 215 5.92 -0.66 17.06
CA TYR A 215 6.45 -0.72 18.42
C TYR A 215 5.69 -1.76 19.25
N LYS A 216 6.37 -2.50 20.12
CA LYS A 216 5.74 -3.45 21.04
C LYS A 216 4.94 -2.72 22.12
N ASP A 217 5.45 -1.57 22.56
CA ASP A 217 4.75 -0.63 23.42
C ASP A 217 4.63 0.75 22.72
N PRO A 218 3.42 1.28 22.51
CA PRO A 218 3.23 2.63 21.96
C PRO A 218 3.89 3.75 22.77
N ALA A 219 4.14 3.56 24.07
CA ALA A 219 4.86 4.53 24.89
C ALA A 219 6.30 4.76 24.40
N GLU A 220 6.90 3.74 23.78
CA GLU A 220 8.29 3.77 23.27
C GLU A 220 8.43 4.44 21.89
N ILE A 221 7.34 4.80 21.23
CA ILE A 221 7.40 5.52 19.95
C ILE A 221 8.13 6.85 20.19
N PRO A 222 9.08 7.31 19.37
CA PRO A 222 9.73 8.60 19.56
C PRO A 222 8.81 9.80 19.30
N ASP A 223 8.93 10.86 20.11
CA ASP A 223 8.13 12.10 19.99
C ASP A 223 8.34 12.86 18.66
N GLU A 224 9.37 12.54 17.88
CA GLU A 224 9.58 13.13 16.55
C GLU A 224 8.41 12.88 15.59
N HIS A 225 7.66 11.78 15.79
CA HIS A 225 6.51 11.43 14.97
C HIS A 225 5.27 12.30 15.26
N TRP A 226 5.20 12.97 16.41
CA TRP A 226 4.20 14.01 16.68
C TRP A 226 4.72 15.38 16.26
N ARG A 227 5.97 15.71 16.66
CA ARG A 227 6.55 17.04 16.46
C ARG A 227 6.63 17.47 14.99
N ARG A 228 6.84 16.52 14.06
CA ARG A 228 6.86 16.84 12.62
C ARG A 228 5.54 17.39 12.08
N TYR A 229 4.44 17.16 12.77
CA TYR A 229 3.10 17.68 12.45
C TYR A 229 2.71 18.87 13.33
N GLY A 230 3.66 19.43 14.11
CA GLY A 230 3.35 20.47 15.10
C GLY A 230 2.47 19.97 16.25
N LEU A 231 2.43 18.66 16.49
CA LEU A 231 1.65 18.02 17.54
C LEU A 231 2.55 17.60 18.70
N GLU A 232 1.95 17.43 19.87
CA GLU A 232 2.61 16.88 21.05
C GLU A 232 1.93 15.60 21.50
N ARG A 233 2.71 14.68 22.08
CA ARG A 233 2.12 13.51 22.73
C ARG A 233 1.31 13.97 23.93
N ALA A 234 0.06 13.53 24.02
CA ALA A 234 -0.73 13.67 25.25
C ALA A 234 0.00 12.92 26.38
N ARG A 235 0.54 13.66 27.35
CA ARG A 235 1.07 13.08 28.58
C ARG A 235 -0.12 12.76 29.48
N GLY A 236 -0.42 11.47 29.63
CA GLY A 236 -1.36 10.97 30.64
C GLY A 236 -0.80 11.10 32.05
#